data_AF-A0AAW5BU56-F1
#
_entry.id   AF-A0AAW5BU56-F1
#
_cell.length_a   1.000
_cell.length_b   1.000
_cell.length_c   1.000
_cell.angle_alpha   90.00
_cell.angle_beta   90.00
_cell.angle_gamma   90.00
#
_symmetry.space_group_name_H-M   'P 1'
#
loop_
_entity.id
_entity.type
_entity.pdbx_description
1 polymer ?
#
loop_
_entity_poly.entity_id
_entity_poly.type
_entity_poly.pdbx_seq_one_letter_code
_entity_poly.pdbx_strand_id
1 'polypeptide(L)'
;LGLNIIEFKNNKKDTVCCGAGGMVGVTNYKLALKQMNSRADETVCENIVCYCESCCESLLNSNKNILHILDLLFNEEVINKNLFTQSK
;
A
#
# COMPACT_ATOMS: atom_id res chain seq x y z
N LEU A 1 17.48 -1.09 -8.19
CA LEU A 1 16.22 -1.88 -8.25
C LEU A 1 15.64 -2.01 -9.65
N GLY A 2 15.84 -1.07 -10.60
CA GLY A 2 15.47 -1.29 -12.01
C GLY A 2 13.97 -1.50 -12.27
N LEU A 3 13.12 -1.09 -11.33
CA LEU A 3 11.66 -1.22 -11.41
C LEU A 3 11.07 -0.08 -12.23
N ASN A 4 10.03 -0.40 -13.01
CA ASN A 4 9.19 0.63 -13.61
C ASN A 4 8.23 1.18 -12.54
N ILE A 5 8.24 2.50 -12.34
CA ILE A 5 7.45 3.16 -11.30
C ILE A 5 6.32 3.92 -11.98
N ILE A 6 5.10 3.65 -11.53
CA ILE A 6 3.90 4.38 -11.95
C ILE A 6 3.37 5.10 -10.71
N GLU A 7 3.24 6.42 -10.78
CA GLU A 7 2.69 7.21 -9.69
C GLU A 7 1.17 7.01 -9.58
N PHE A 8 0.64 7.09 -8.37
CA PHE A 8 -0.80 7.20 -8.14
C PHE A 8 -1.38 8.41 -8.86
N LYS A 9 -2.68 8.35 -9.21
CA LYS A 9 -3.42 9.49 -9.78
C LYS A 9 -3.21 10.78 -8.97
N ASN A 10 -3.36 10.67 -7.66
CA ASN A 10 -3.09 11.75 -6.71
C ASN A 10 -1.74 11.50 -6.03
N ASN A 11 -0.75 12.34 -6.33
CA ASN A 11 0.62 12.20 -5.86
C ASN A 11 1.22 13.55 -5.45
N LYS A 12 2.41 13.52 -4.83
CA LYS A 12 3.15 14.71 -4.37
C LYS A 12 2.27 15.58 -3.46
N LYS A 13 2.03 16.83 -3.83
CA LYS A 13 1.21 17.77 -3.05
C LYS A 13 -0.27 17.36 -2.95
N ASP A 14 -0.74 16.55 -3.90
CA ASP A 14 -2.13 16.12 -3.98
C ASP A 14 -2.31 14.71 -3.38
N THR A 15 -1.25 14.12 -2.80
CA THR A 15 -1.32 12.76 -2.23
C THR A 15 -2.37 12.66 -1.13
N VAL A 16 -3.10 11.54 -1.13
CA VAL A 16 -4.09 11.24 -0.09
C VAL A 16 -3.58 10.17 0.87
N CYS A 17 -4.10 10.18 2.10
CA CYS A 17 -3.71 9.24 3.16
C CYS A 17 -4.26 7.82 2.91
N CYS A 18 -3.60 6.79 3.45
CA CYS A 18 -4.05 5.40 3.43
C CYS A 18 -5.27 5.12 4.33
N GLY A 19 -5.61 6.03 5.25
CA GLY A 19 -6.73 5.85 6.19
C GLY A 19 -6.34 5.31 7.58
N ALA A 20 -5.06 4.99 7.83
CA ALA A 20 -4.57 4.54 9.14
C ALA A 20 -4.39 5.68 10.16
N GLY A 21 -3.98 6.86 9.67
CA GLY A 21 -3.55 7.99 10.50
C GLY A 21 -4.62 8.46 11.47
N GLY A 22 -4.20 9.01 12.61
CA GLY A 22 -5.13 9.55 13.62
C GLY A 22 -6.04 8.50 14.27
N MET A 23 -5.69 7.21 14.17
CA MET A 23 -6.49 6.09 14.69
C MET A 23 -7.93 6.07 14.14
N VAL A 24 -8.13 6.52 12.89
CA VAL A 24 -9.46 6.55 12.25
C VAL A 24 -10.02 5.13 12.10
N GLY A 25 -9.17 4.12 11.95
CA GLY A 25 -9.59 2.71 11.97
C GLY A 25 -10.33 2.29 13.24
N VAL A 26 -10.01 2.89 14.40
CA VAL A 26 -10.63 2.60 15.70
C VAL A 26 -11.84 3.50 15.95
N THR A 27 -11.73 4.78 15.63
CA THR A 27 -12.76 5.78 15.95
C THR A 27 -13.88 5.85 14.92
N ASN A 28 -13.60 5.53 13.65
CA ASN A 28 -14.57 5.49 12.57
C ASN A 28 -14.12 4.54 11.45
N TYR A 29 -14.27 3.23 11.71
CA TYR A 29 -13.86 2.17 10.79
C TYR A 29 -14.46 2.30 9.38
N LYS A 30 -15.72 2.71 9.26
CA LYS A 30 -16.38 2.87 7.95
C LYS A 30 -15.71 3.94 7.09
N LEU A 31 -15.29 5.05 7.71
CA LEU A 31 -14.54 6.10 7.01
C LEU A 31 -13.15 5.60 6.62
N ALA A 32 -12.46 4.92 7.55
CA ALA A 32 -11.14 4.33 7.28
C ALA A 32 -11.19 3.39 6.08
N LEU A 33 -12.14 2.44 6.06
CA LEU A 33 -12.30 1.48 4.98
C LEU A 33 -12.60 2.16 3.63
N LYS A 34 -13.45 3.19 3.62
CA LYS A 34 -13.70 3.99 2.40
C LYS A 34 -12.42 4.66 1.89
N GLN A 35 -11.61 5.22 2.78
CA GLN A 35 -10.35 5.87 2.42
C GLN A 35 -9.31 4.86 1.92
N MET A 36 -9.18 3.71 2.57
CA MET A 36 -8.28 2.61 2.17
C MET A 36 -8.59 2.15 0.74
N ASN A 37 -9.86 1.86 0.46
CA ASN A 37 -10.30 1.43 -0.87
C ASN A 37 -10.07 2.53 -1.91
N SER A 38 -10.47 3.78 -1.60
CA SER A 38 -10.25 4.91 -2.51
C SER A 38 -8.78 5.12 -2.85
N ARG A 39 -7.86 4.93 -1.88
CA ARG A 39 -6.42 5.05 -2.13
C ARG A 39 -5.90 3.87 -2.94
N ALA A 40 -6.33 2.65 -2.68
CA ALA A 40 -5.93 1.48 -3.46
C ALA A 40 -6.36 1.59 -4.94
N ASP A 41 -7.51 2.22 -5.21
CA ASP A 41 -8.10 2.39 -6.54
C ASP A 41 -7.47 3.54 -7.37
N GLU A 42 -6.58 4.36 -6.79
CA GLU A 42 -5.89 5.45 -7.50
C GLU A 42 -4.81 4.96 -8.48
N THR A 43 -4.58 3.64 -8.56
CA THR A 43 -3.61 3.04 -9.48
C THR A 43 -4.18 1.81 -10.18
N VAL A 44 -3.79 1.67 -11.45
CA VAL A 44 -4.06 0.47 -12.25
C VAL A 44 -3.07 -0.66 -11.93
N CYS A 45 -1.95 -0.37 -11.26
CA CYS A 45 -0.94 -1.35 -10.91
C CYS A 45 -1.50 -2.41 -9.97
N GLU A 46 -1.09 -3.67 -10.16
CA GLU A 46 -1.41 -4.77 -9.25
C GLU A 46 -0.57 -4.70 -7.97
N ASN A 47 0.67 -4.22 -8.07
CA ASN A 47 1.60 -4.11 -6.95
C ASN A 47 1.69 -2.66 -6.46
N ILE A 48 1.60 -2.47 -5.14
CA ILE A 48 1.77 -1.19 -4.47
C ILE A 48 2.96 -1.30 -3.52
N VAL A 49 3.89 -0.36 -3.64
CA VAL A 49 5.06 -0.26 -2.75
C VAL A 49 4.82 0.87 -1.75
N CYS A 50 4.92 0.54 -0.47
CA CYS A 50 4.75 1.45 0.66
C CYS A 50 6.07 1.64 1.40
N TYR A 51 6.26 2.78 2.05
CA TYR A 51 7.41 3.03 2.95
C TYR A 51 7.02 2.99 4.43
N CYS A 52 5.72 2.93 4.72
CA CYS A 52 5.17 2.97 6.07
C CYS A 52 4.35 1.73 6.31
N GLU A 53 4.67 0.99 7.37
CA GLU A 53 4.01 -0.28 7.68
C GLU A 53 2.51 -0.13 7.93
N SER A 54 2.08 0.98 8.54
CA SER A 54 0.64 1.24 8.70
C SER A 54 -0.10 1.46 7.37
N CYS A 55 0.60 1.95 6.33
CA CYS A 55 0.05 2.01 4.97
C CYS A 55 -0.03 0.61 4.36
N CYS A 56 0.98 -0.24 4.59
CA CYS A 56 0.95 -1.62 4.13
C CYS A 56 -0.29 -2.33 4.70
N GLU A 57 -0.42 -2.35 6.02
CA GLU A 57 -1.53 -2.99 6.75
C GLU A 57 -2.90 -2.47 6.29
N SER A 58 -3.02 -1.16 6.10
CA SER A 58 -4.27 -0.55 5.63
C SER A 58 -4.66 -1.03 4.24
N LEU A 59 -3.68 -1.09 3.33
CA LEU A 59 -3.91 -1.45 1.93
C LEU A 59 -3.97 -2.96 1.70
N LEU A 60 -3.54 -3.80 2.66
CA LEU A 60 -3.78 -5.25 2.66
C LEU A 60 -5.27 -5.61 2.69
N ASN A 61 -6.16 -4.65 2.95
CA ASN A 61 -7.61 -4.81 2.81
C ASN A 61 -8.10 -4.70 1.36
N SER A 62 -7.22 -4.33 0.42
CA SER A 62 -7.53 -4.28 -1.02
C SER A 62 -7.17 -5.60 -1.72
N ASN A 63 -7.56 -5.74 -2.99
CA ASN A 63 -7.18 -6.89 -3.83
C ASN A 63 -5.83 -6.69 -4.55
N LYS A 64 -4.94 -5.86 -3.98
CA LYS A 64 -3.64 -5.52 -4.56
C LYS A 64 -2.53 -6.21 -3.78
N ASN A 65 -1.41 -6.45 -4.45
CA ASN A 65 -0.19 -6.95 -3.82
C ASN A 65 0.52 -5.80 -3.11
N ILE A 66 0.74 -5.93 -1.81
CA ILE A 66 1.31 -4.85 -1.00
C ILE A 66 2.71 -5.24 -0.53
N LEU A 67 3.69 -4.39 -0.82
CA LEU A 67 5.08 -4.58 -0.44
C LEU A 67 5.57 -3.36 0.35
N HIS A 68 6.36 -3.59 1.39
CA HIS A 68 7.16 -2.54 1.96
C HIS A 68 8.42 -2.33 1.11
N ILE A 69 8.93 -1.10 1.03
CA ILE A 69 10.14 -0.79 0.24
C ILE A 69 11.36 -1.62 0.69
N LEU A 70 11.40 -2.01 1.97
CA LEU A 70 12.45 -2.86 2.51
C LEU A 70 12.32 -4.31 2.04
N ASP A 71 11.12 -4.79 1.68
CA ASP A 71 10.95 -6.12 1.11
C ASP A 71 11.71 -6.26 -0.22
N LEU A 72 11.72 -5.19 -1.02
CA LEU A 72 12.47 -5.15 -2.28
C LEU A 72 14.00 -5.21 -2.10
N LEU A 73 14.48 -4.90 -0.90
CA LEU A 73 15.91 -4.82 -0.59
C LEU A 73 16.40 -6.04 0.19
N PHE A 74 15.56 -6.62 1.04
CA PHE A 74 16.00 -7.59 2.05
C PHE A 74 15.16 -8.87 2.10
N ASN A 75 13.99 -8.93 1.47
CA ASN A 75 13.14 -10.11 1.49
C ASN A 75 13.49 -11.03 0.31
N GLU A 76 14.17 -12.15 0.60
CA GLU A 76 14.59 -13.13 -0.40
C GLU A 76 13.41 -13.71 -1.20
N GLU A 77 12.24 -13.88 -0.59
CA GLU A 77 11.06 -14.39 -1.31
C GLU A 77 10.56 -13.38 -2.35
N VAL A 78 10.62 -12.08 -2.04
CA VAL A 78 10.24 -11.01 -2.95
C VAL A 78 11.30 -10.82 -4.04
N ILE A 79 12.58 -10.84 -3.66
CA ILE A 79 13.71 -10.74 -4.60
C ILE A 79 13.70 -11.92 -5.60
N ASN A 80 13.43 -13.13 -5.10
CA ASN A 80 13.37 -14.35 -5.90
C ASN A 80 12.00 -14.56 -6.57
N LYS A 81 11.04 -13.63 -6.42
CA LYS A 81 9.71 -13.64 -7.07
C LYS A 81 8.81 -14.82 -6.65
N ASN A 82 9.00 -15.32 -5.44
CA ASN A 82 8.20 -16.39 -4.85
C ASN A 82 6.95 -15.85 -4.16
N LEU A 83 7.03 -14.64 -3.58
CA LEU A 83 5.95 -13.95 -2.88
C LEU A 83 5.94 -12.48 -3.28
N PHE A 84 4.76 -11.88 -3.46
CA PHE A 84 4.62 -10.49 -3.89
C PHE A 84 3.73 -9.64 -2.99
N THR A 85 3.21 -10.19 -1.90
CA THR A 85 2.39 -9.46 -0.94
C THR A 85 2.77 -9.83 0.49
N GLN A 86 2.67 -8.87 1.40
CA GLN A 86 2.78 -9.15 2.83
C GLN A 86 1.61 -10.01 3.32
N SER A 87 1.89 -10.83 4.34
CA SER A 87 0.87 -11.58 5.08
C SER A 87 0.17 -10.68 6.10
N LYS A 88 -1.14 -10.88 6.29
CA LYS A 88 -1.88 -10.36 7.45
C LYS A 88 -1.53 -11.10 8.74
#